data_AF-A0A183LLT9-F1
#
_entry.id   AF-A0A183LLT9-F1
#
_cell.length_a   1.000
_cell.length_b   1.000
_cell.length_c   1.000
_cell.angle_alpha   90.00
_cell.angle_beta   90.00
_cell.angle_gamma   90.00
#
_symmetry.space_group_name_H-M   'P 1'
#
loop_
_entity.id
_entity.type
_entity.pdbx_description
1 polymer ?
#
loop_
_entity_poly.entity_id
_entity_poly.type
_entity_poly.pdbx_seq_one_letter_code
_entity_poly.pdbx_strand_id
1 'polypeptide(L)'
;MTGGKDKKRRKLSCTADKDGGIDHARHILIRRQLMSKLRTVDMLVFDLIVCSSSMDIREKKRRQLEKDFTETGAVLNICLTDNKTSVAKIQRDLIECKSLLYCNREELRRLWLELVEQRRCLELVDQLDRLRSTPDALGYLVTARAWSEATSLMINSNYMLESEIASIPAVQTLKTDLAHKNKFLIDELRKELNRLLYDKPFILALDMHIRNPSRDKSVRSHSE
;
A
#
# COMPACT_ATOMS: atom_id res chain seq x y z
N MET A 1 -143.45 -17.80 19.20
CA MET A 1 -144.67 -18.15 19.98
C MET A 1 -144.23 -18.47 21.40
N THR A 2 -144.90 -17.86 22.38
CA THR A 2 -145.10 -18.30 23.80
C THR A 2 -143.84 -18.71 24.58
N GLY A 3 -143.42 -18.07 25.67
CA GLY A 3 -144.21 -17.50 26.76
C GLY A 3 -144.03 -18.34 28.04
N GLY A 4 -143.86 -17.67 29.18
CA GLY A 4 -143.98 -18.27 30.54
C GLY A 4 -142.64 -18.62 31.18
N LYS A 5 -142.06 -17.77 32.04
CA LYS A 5 -142.29 -17.68 33.50
C LYS A 5 -142.12 -19.04 34.20
N ASP A 6 -141.08 -19.20 35.02
CA ASP A 6 -141.35 -19.28 36.46
C ASP A 6 -140.16 -19.01 37.38
N LYS A 7 -140.53 -18.55 38.56
CA LYS A 7 -139.75 -17.82 39.55
C LYS A 7 -139.54 -18.75 40.75
N LYS A 8 -138.30 -19.08 41.12
CA LYS A 8 -138.04 -19.50 42.52
C LYS A 8 -136.63 -19.14 43.00
N ARG A 9 -136.63 -18.11 43.84
CA ARG A 9 -135.56 -17.70 44.74
C ARG A 9 -135.15 -18.86 45.66
N ARG A 10 -133.84 -19.04 45.83
CA ARG A 10 -133.24 -19.23 47.17
C ARG A 10 -132.16 -18.16 47.35
N LYS A 11 -132.41 -17.29 48.33
CA LYS A 11 -131.47 -16.34 48.93
C LYS A 11 -130.65 -17.08 49.99
N LEU A 12 -129.59 -16.39 50.43
CA LEU A 12 -128.67 -16.63 51.56
C LEU A 12 -127.33 -17.18 51.06
N SER A 13 -126.18 -16.65 51.41
CA SER A 13 -125.84 -15.49 52.26
C SER A 13 -124.33 -15.27 52.11
N CYS A 14 -123.91 -14.04 52.33
CA CYS A 14 -122.54 -13.57 52.34
C CYS A 14 -121.60 -14.45 53.18
N THR A 15 -120.45 -14.79 52.61
CA THR A 15 -119.17 -14.87 53.32
C THR A 15 -118.13 -14.21 52.41
N ALA A 16 -117.66 -13.05 52.84
CA ALA A 16 -116.43 -12.48 52.33
C ALA A 16 -115.29 -13.45 52.66
N ASP A 17 -114.47 -13.83 51.68
CA ASP A 17 -113.10 -14.24 51.94
C ASP A 17 -112.18 -14.01 50.72
N LYS A 18 -110.95 -13.63 51.04
CA LYS A 18 -110.06 -12.77 50.27
C LYS A 18 -108.96 -13.55 49.53
N ASP A 19 -109.30 -14.44 48.58
CA ASP A 19 -108.26 -15.34 48.02
C ASP A 19 -107.79 -15.04 46.58
N GLY A 20 -108.35 -14.04 45.88
CA GLY A 20 -107.91 -13.67 44.51
C GLY A 20 -106.80 -12.61 44.40
N GLY A 21 -106.57 -11.81 45.45
CA GLY A 21 -105.57 -10.72 45.46
C GLY A 21 -104.15 -11.18 45.84
N ILE A 22 -104.04 -12.30 46.56
CA ILE A 22 -102.78 -12.83 47.05
C ILE A 22 -101.98 -13.46 45.91
N ASP A 23 -102.64 -14.15 44.97
CA ASP A 23 -101.95 -14.76 43.81
C ASP A 23 -101.49 -13.75 42.76
N HIS A 24 -102.26 -12.68 42.52
CA HIS A 24 -101.83 -11.62 41.59
C HIS A 24 -100.67 -10.79 42.17
N ALA A 25 -100.71 -10.47 43.47
CA ALA A 25 -99.62 -9.79 44.16
C ALA A 25 -98.35 -10.65 44.22
N ARG A 26 -98.48 -11.97 44.44
CA ARG A 26 -97.37 -12.93 44.35
C ARG A 26 -96.80 -12.99 42.95
N HIS A 27 -97.63 -13.03 41.90
CA HIS A 27 -97.17 -13.04 40.52
C HIS A 27 -96.43 -11.74 40.14
N ILE A 28 -96.91 -10.57 40.59
CA ILE A 28 -96.22 -9.29 40.39
C ILE A 28 -94.89 -9.26 41.14
N LEU A 29 -94.83 -9.74 42.38
CA LEU A 29 -93.61 -9.79 43.17
C LEU A 29 -92.58 -10.75 42.54
N ILE A 30 -93.01 -11.93 42.12
CA ILE A 30 -92.16 -12.90 41.41
C ILE A 30 -91.64 -12.29 40.11
N ARG A 31 -92.49 -11.65 39.31
CA ARG A 31 -92.07 -11.00 38.06
C ARG A 31 -91.10 -9.85 38.31
N ARG A 32 -91.30 -9.05 39.37
CA ARG A 32 -90.37 -7.98 39.77
C ARG A 32 -89.03 -8.55 40.25
N GLN A 33 -89.05 -9.63 41.03
CA GLN A 33 -87.86 -10.36 41.48
C GLN A 33 -87.11 -10.98 40.29
N LEU A 34 -87.84 -11.57 39.34
CA LEU A 34 -87.28 -12.18 38.14
C LEU A 34 -86.66 -11.13 37.21
N MET A 35 -87.33 -9.99 37.00
CA MET A 35 -86.80 -8.87 36.22
C MET A 35 -85.61 -8.19 36.91
N SER A 36 -85.57 -8.19 38.24
CA SER A 36 -84.40 -7.73 39.00
C SER A 36 -83.22 -8.69 38.82
N LYS A 37 -83.46 -10.00 38.96
CA LYS A 37 -82.44 -11.04 38.74
C LYS A 37 -81.94 -11.06 37.29
N LEU A 38 -82.82 -10.89 36.32
CA LEU A 38 -82.47 -10.81 34.90
C LEU A 38 -81.58 -9.59 34.63
N ARG A 39 -81.92 -8.41 35.17
CA ARG A 39 -81.06 -7.21 35.06
C ARG A 39 -79.68 -7.38 35.68
N THR A 40 -79.57 -8.05 36.84
CA THR A 40 -78.27 -8.32 37.44
C THR A 40 -77.45 -9.32 36.62
N VAL A 41 -78.10 -10.32 36.04
CA VAL A 41 -77.42 -11.28 35.14
C VAL A 41 -76.95 -10.58 33.87
N ASP A 42 -77.78 -9.73 33.26
CA ASP A 42 -77.41 -8.95 32.07
C ASP A 42 -76.22 -8.00 32.35
N MET A 43 -76.20 -7.34 33.51
CA MET A 43 -75.09 -6.49 33.91
C MET A 43 -73.79 -7.28 34.11
N LEU A 44 -73.85 -8.43 34.78
CA LEU A 44 -72.68 -9.29 34.98
C LEU A 44 -72.15 -9.87 33.65
N VAL A 45 -73.05 -10.23 32.73
CA VAL A 45 -72.69 -10.68 31.39
C VAL A 45 -72.01 -9.55 30.62
N PHE A 46 -72.54 -8.32 30.69
CA PHE A 46 -71.91 -7.15 30.05
C PHE A 46 -70.53 -6.85 30.63
N ASP A 47 -70.39 -6.83 31.96
CA ASP A 47 -69.11 -6.61 32.64
C ASP A 47 -68.08 -7.69 32.31
N LEU A 48 -68.50 -8.96 32.23
CA LEU A 48 -67.64 -10.06 31.81
C LEU A 48 -67.18 -9.90 30.35
N ILE A 49 -68.08 -9.55 29.43
CA ILE A 49 -67.74 -9.33 28.01
C ILE A 49 -66.76 -8.16 27.84
N VAL A 50 -66.98 -7.04 28.56
CA VAL A 50 -66.10 -5.87 28.53
C VAL A 50 -64.74 -6.20 29.16
N CYS A 51 -64.71 -6.94 30.27
CA CYS A 51 -63.47 -7.37 30.92
C CYS A 51 -62.67 -8.35 30.05
N SER A 52 -63.34 -9.33 29.41
CA SER A 52 -62.71 -10.25 28.47
C SER A 52 -62.13 -9.51 27.27
N SER A 53 -62.90 -8.61 26.64
CA SER A 53 -62.42 -7.80 25.50
C SER A 53 -61.22 -6.92 25.88
N SER A 54 -61.25 -6.33 27.08
CA SER A 54 -60.16 -5.53 27.64
C SER A 54 -58.90 -6.35 27.94
N MET A 55 -59.08 -7.58 28.44
CA MET A 55 -58.01 -8.55 28.68
C MET A 55 -57.37 -9.01 27.37
N ASP A 56 -58.17 -9.32 26.35
CA ASP A 56 -57.70 -9.72 25.01
C ASP A 56 -56.84 -8.63 24.35
N ILE A 57 -57.23 -7.36 24.49
CA ILE A 57 -56.44 -6.22 23.98
C ILE A 57 -55.10 -6.10 24.70
N ARG A 58 -55.08 -6.24 26.03
CA ARG A 58 -53.83 -6.20 26.82
C ARG A 58 -52.91 -7.35 26.47
N GLU A 59 -53.45 -8.55 26.27
CA GLU A 59 -52.66 -9.73 25.93
C GLU A 59 -52.09 -9.64 24.51
N LYS A 60 -52.86 -9.13 23.54
CA LYS A 60 -52.35 -8.82 22.19
C LYS A 60 -51.21 -7.80 22.23
N LYS A 61 -51.35 -6.70 23.00
CA LYS A 61 -50.26 -5.72 23.18
C LYS A 61 -49.02 -6.33 23.82
N ARG A 62 -49.18 -7.19 24.83
CA ARG A 62 -48.06 -7.91 25.48
C ARG A 62 -47.32 -8.81 24.49
N ARG A 63 -48.06 -9.60 23.69
CA ARG A 63 -47.48 -10.48 22.66
C ARG A 63 -46.79 -9.69 21.55
N GLN A 64 -47.33 -8.54 21.16
CA GLN A 64 -46.69 -7.66 20.18
C GLN A 64 -45.37 -7.11 20.70
N LEU A 65 -45.37 -6.60 21.94
CA LEU A 65 -44.15 -6.07 22.55
C LEU A 65 -43.04 -7.12 22.66
N GLU A 66 -43.41 -8.36 23.02
CA GLU A 66 -42.48 -9.49 23.09
C GLU A 66 -41.87 -9.79 21.71
N LYS A 67 -42.71 -9.82 20.66
CA LYS A 67 -42.25 -10.01 19.28
C LYS A 67 -41.31 -8.88 18.86
N ASP A 68 -41.72 -7.63 19.03
CA ASP A 68 -40.95 -6.45 18.63
C ASP A 68 -39.59 -6.43 19.35
N PHE A 69 -39.56 -6.80 20.64
CA PHE A 69 -38.32 -6.90 21.41
C PHE A 69 -37.40 -8.01 20.88
N THR A 70 -37.94 -9.21 20.63
CA THR A 70 -37.15 -10.33 20.08
C THR A 70 -36.64 -10.04 18.67
N GLU A 71 -37.45 -9.41 17.82
CA GLU A 71 -37.08 -9.01 16.46
C GLU A 71 -35.99 -7.94 16.49
N THR A 72 -36.16 -6.90 17.31
CA THR A 72 -35.14 -5.85 17.49
C THR A 72 -33.84 -6.44 18.01
N GLY A 73 -33.90 -7.36 18.98
CA GLY A 73 -32.74 -8.07 19.51
C GLY A 73 -32.03 -8.93 18.45
N ALA A 74 -32.79 -9.62 17.60
CA ALA A 74 -32.24 -10.43 16.51
C ALA A 74 -31.54 -9.56 15.45
N VAL A 75 -32.19 -8.47 15.00
CA VAL A 75 -31.61 -7.52 14.03
C VAL A 75 -30.33 -6.89 14.60
N LEU A 76 -30.37 -6.47 15.87
CA LEU A 76 -29.21 -5.87 16.53
C LEU A 76 -28.06 -6.89 16.65
N ASN A 77 -28.35 -8.15 16.96
CA ASN A 77 -27.34 -9.20 17.04
C ASN A 77 -26.69 -9.45 15.67
N ILE A 78 -27.48 -9.56 14.59
CA ILE A 78 -26.97 -9.73 13.22
C ILE A 78 -26.07 -8.55 12.83
N CYS A 79 -26.56 -7.32 13.00
CA CYS A 79 -25.78 -6.12 12.70
C CYS A 79 -24.48 -6.07 13.52
N LEU A 80 -24.52 -6.45 14.80
CA LEU A 80 -23.33 -6.51 15.64
C LEU A 80 -22.34 -7.58 15.16
N THR A 81 -22.80 -8.75 14.75
CA THR A 81 -21.94 -9.81 14.23
C THR A 81 -21.32 -9.42 12.88
N ASP A 82 -22.09 -8.78 12.00
CA ASP A 82 -21.62 -8.32 10.70
C ASP A 82 -20.55 -7.22 10.86
N ASN A 83 -20.78 -6.28 11.77
CA ASN A 83 -19.79 -5.26 12.10
C ASN A 83 -18.51 -5.89 12.68
N LYS A 84 -18.62 -6.87 13.58
CA LYS A 84 -17.45 -7.56 14.14
C LYS A 84 -16.65 -8.31 13.07
N THR A 85 -17.33 -9.01 12.16
CA THR A 85 -16.66 -9.73 11.07
C THR A 85 -16.03 -8.79 10.06
N SER A 86 -16.69 -7.68 9.73
CA SER A 86 -16.15 -6.62 8.87
C SER A 86 -14.89 -5.99 9.47
N VAL A 87 -14.93 -5.62 10.76
CA VAL A 87 -13.75 -5.09 11.47
C VAL A 87 -12.61 -6.11 11.49
N ALA A 88 -12.90 -7.38 11.78
CA ALA A 88 -11.89 -8.43 11.77
C ALA A 88 -11.27 -8.65 10.36
N LYS A 89 -12.06 -8.47 9.30
CA LYS A 89 -11.56 -8.49 7.92
C LYS A 89 -10.63 -7.30 7.64
N ILE A 90 -11.08 -6.09 7.95
CA ILE A 90 -10.27 -4.87 7.76
C ILE A 90 -8.93 -4.98 8.51
N GLN A 91 -8.93 -5.53 9.72
CA GLN A 91 -7.70 -5.77 10.49
C GLN A 91 -6.75 -6.74 9.78
N ARG A 92 -7.27 -7.85 9.23
CA ARG A 92 -6.46 -8.81 8.46
C ARG A 92 -5.89 -8.17 7.20
N ASP A 93 -6.73 -7.47 6.44
CA ASP A 93 -6.33 -6.81 5.20
C ASP A 93 -5.26 -5.73 5.47
N LEU A 94 -5.35 -5.01 6.61
CA LEU A 94 -4.34 -4.03 7.01
C LEU A 94 -3.00 -4.68 7.36
N ILE A 95 -3.01 -5.84 8.03
CA ILE A 95 -1.80 -6.59 8.36
C ILE A 95 -1.12 -7.10 7.08
N GLU A 96 -1.90 -7.59 6.12
CA GLU A 96 -1.41 -8.02 4.81
C GLU A 96 -0.84 -6.84 4.01
N CYS A 97 -1.55 -5.72 3.94
CA CYS A 97 -1.03 -4.49 3.32
C CYS A 97 0.28 -4.05 3.98
N LYS A 98 0.38 -4.13 5.31
CA LYS A 98 1.60 -3.79 6.04
C LYS A 98 2.77 -4.72 5.66
N SER A 99 2.54 -6.02 5.48
CA SER A 99 3.59 -6.95 5.07
C SER A 99 4.02 -6.71 3.63
N LEU A 100 3.07 -6.49 2.72
CA LEU A 100 3.37 -6.16 1.31
C LEU A 100 4.19 -4.87 1.19
N LEU A 101 3.83 -3.83 1.96
CA LEU A 101 4.59 -2.58 2.00
C LEU A 101 6.00 -2.78 2.56
N TYR A 102 6.16 -3.63 3.57
CA TYR A 102 7.49 -3.97 4.11
C TYR A 102 8.34 -4.69 3.06
N CYS A 103 7.80 -5.70 2.39
CA CYS A 103 8.49 -6.41 1.30
C CYS A 103 8.88 -5.47 0.17
N ASN A 104 7.97 -4.57 -0.25
CA ASN A 104 8.26 -3.60 -1.30
C ASN A 104 9.40 -2.64 -0.90
N ARG A 105 9.40 -2.17 0.35
CA ARG A 105 10.47 -1.31 0.87
C ARG A 105 11.83 -2.03 0.88
N GLU A 106 11.86 -3.29 1.29
CA GLU A 106 13.10 -4.07 1.31
C GLU A 106 13.62 -4.34 -0.10
N GLU A 107 12.72 -4.64 -1.03
CA GLU A 107 13.06 -4.82 -2.43
C GLU A 107 13.63 -3.53 -3.05
N LEU A 108 13.02 -2.37 -2.76
CA LEU A 108 13.53 -1.09 -3.22
C LEU A 108 14.92 -0.79 -2.63
N ARG A 109 15.16 -1.13 -1.35
CA ARG A 109 16.47 -0.98 -0.71
C ARG A 109 17.51 -1.88 -1.36
N ARG A 110 17.15 -3.14 -1.64
CA ARG A 110 18.01 -4.11 -2.33
C ARG A 110 18.40 -3.61 -3.72
N LEU A 111 17.42 -3.20 -4.52
CA LEU A 111 17.64 -2.66 -5.86
C LEU A 111 18.47 -1.38 -5.84
N TRP A 112 18.30 -0.51 -4.84
CA TRP A 112 19.12 0.69 -4.71
C TRP A 112 20.59 0.36 -4.43
N LEU A 113 20.87 -0.60 -3.53
CA LEU A 113 22.24 -1.06 -3.27
C LEU A 113 22.86 -1.69 -4.52
N GLU A 114 22.10 -2.54 -5.21
CA GLU A 114 22.53 -3.15 -6.47
C GLU A 114 22.84 -2.11 -7.55
N LEU A 115 22.01 -1.06 -7.67
CA LEU A 115 22.25 0.04 -8.60
C LEU A 115 23.53 0.83 -8.26
N VAL A 116 23.77 1.09 -6.98
CA VAL A 116 24.99 1.79 -6.52
C VAL A 116 26.23 0.96 -6.86
N GLU A 117 26.18 -0.36 -6.61
CA GLU A 117 27.25 -1.29 -6.96
C GLU A 117 27.48 -1.36 -8.47
N GLN A 118 26.41 -1.53 -9.27
CA GLN A 118 26.49 -1.56 -10.72
C GLN A 118 27.08 -0.27 -11.31
N ARG A 119 26.69 0.89 -10.78
CA ARG A 119 27.27 2.18 -11.20
C ARG A 119 28.77 2.22 -10.89
N ARG A 120 29.20 1.73 -9.73
CA ARG A 120 30.63 1.64 -9.39
C ARG A 120 31.38 0.69 -10.33
N CYS A 121 30.80 -0.45 -10.67
CA CYS A 121 31.37 -1.38 -11.65
C CYS A 121 31.54 -0.71 -13.01
N LEU A 122 30.54 0.04 -13.49
CA LEU A 122 30.62 0.78 -14.76
C LEU A 122 31.75 1.82 -14.75
N GLU A 123 31.88 2.59 -13.67
CA GLU A 123 32.98 3.57 -13.52
C GLU A 123 34.36 2.89 -13.61
N LEU A 124 34.53 1.72 -12.99
CA LEU A 124 35.77 0.96 -13.05
C LEU A 124 36.03 0.37 -14.46
N VAL A 125 34.98 -0.09 -15.14
CA VAL A 125 35.07 -0.58 -16.52
C VAL A 125 35.47 0.56 -17.47
N ASP A 126 34.86 1.74 -17.35
CA ASP A 126 35.23 2.91 -18.16
C ASP A 126 36.69 3.33 -17.94
N GLN A 127 37.16 3.30 -16.68
CA GLN A 127 38.57 3.57 -16.37
C GLN A 127 39.50 2.52 -17.00
N LEU A 128 39.12 1.24 -16.96
CA LEU A 128 39.88 0.15 -17.56
C LEU A 128 39.94 0.25 -19.08
N ASP A 129 38.83 0.59 -19.74
CA ASP A 129 38.79 0.76 -21.19
C ASP A 129 39.69 1.91 -21.67
N ARG A 130 39.69 3.04 -20.92
CA ARG A 130 40.63 4.13 -21.17
C ARG A 130 42.08 3.66 -21.06
N LEU A 131 42.43 2.97 -19.98
CA LEU A 131 43.77 2.41 -19.77
C LEU A 131 44.17 1.41 -20.86
N ARG A 132 43.22 0.59 -21.34
CA ARG A 132 43.45 -0.37 -22.42
C ARG A 132 43.76 0.32 -23.76
N SER A 133 43.17 1.48 -24.02
CA SER A 133 43.43 2.27 -25.24
C SER A 133 44.74 3.08 -25.20
N THR A 134 45.29 3.32 -24.00
CA THR A 134 46.51 4.13 -23.80
C THR A 134 47.73 3.63 -24.60
N PRO A 135 48.09 2.33 -24.64
CA PRO A 135 49.30 1.88 -25.33
C PRO A 135 49.30 2.16 -26.84
N ASP A 136 48.12 2.11 -27.45
CA ASP A 136 47.92 2.41 -28.87
C ASP A 136 48.00 3.91 -29.11
N ALA A 137 47.28 4.72 -28.32
CA ALA A 137 47.33 6.18 -28.37
C ALA A 137 48.75 6.71 -28.18
N LEU A 138 49.50 6.13 -27.23
CA LEU A 138 50.90 6.46 -27.01
C LEU A 138 51.76 6.13 -28.23
N GLY A 139 51.52 4.99 -28.88
CA GLY A 139 52.19 4.62 -30.13
C GLY A 139 52.03 5.70 -31.19
N TYR A 140 50.80 6.19 -31.40
CA TYR A 140 50.52 7.28 -32.33
C TYR A 140 51.25 8.58 -31.95
N LEU A 141 51.20 9.01 -30.69
CA LEU A 141 51.84 10.25 -30.24
C LEU A 141 53.37 10.20 -30.39
N VAL A 142 53.99 9.03 -30.13
CA VAL A 142 55.43 8.83 -30.34
C VAL A 142 55.79 8.93 -31.82
N THR A 143 55.00 8.31 -32.71
CA THR A 143 55.25 8.44 -34.16
C THR A 143 55.09 9.88 -34.67
N ALA A 144 54.14 10.64 -34.10
CA ALA A 144 53.94 12.05 -34.39
C ALA A 144 54.98 12.98 -33.73
N ARG A 145 55.90 12.44 -32.91
CA ARG A 145 56.89 13.19 -32.10
C ARG A 145 56.26 14.21 -31.15
N ALA A 146 55.01 13.98 -30.73
CA ALA A 146 54.29 14.81 -29.76
C ALA A 146 54.68 14.43 -28.32
N TRP A 147 55.96 14.64 -27.96
CA TRP A 147 56.56 14.13 -26.73
C TRP A 147 55.91 14.65 -25.44
N SER A 148 55.47 15.91 -25.42
CA SER A 148 54.81 16.52 -24.27
C SER A 148 53.48 15.82 -23.95
N GLU A 149 52.68 15.59 -24.99
CA GLU A 149 51.37 14.93 -24.87
C GLU A 149 51.54 13.45 -24.53
N ALA A 150 52.49 12.76 -25.18
CA ALA A 150 52.82 11.37 -24.87
C ALA A 150 53.22 11.18 -23.40
N THR A 151 54.04 12.09 -22.87
CA THR A 151 54.48 12.04 -21.47
C THR A 151 53.34 12.36 -20.51
N SER A 152 52.51 13.36 -20.82
CA SER A 152 51.32 13.67 -20.02
C SER A 152 50.34 12.50 -19.95
N LEU A 153 50.07 11.85 -21.09
CA LEU A 153 49.22 10.66 -21.18
C LEU A 153 49.79 9.50 -20.35
N MET A 154 51.11 9.29 -20.39
CA MET A 154 51.80 8.25 -19.61
C MET A 154 51.71 8.53 -18.09
N ILE A 155 51.93 9.77 -17.66
CA ILE A 155 51.80 10.18 -16.25
C ILE A 155 50.36 9.95 -15.75
N ASN A 156 49.37 10.41 -16.52
CA ASN A 156 47.96 10.23 -16.17
C ASN A 156 47.58 8.75 -16.06
N SER A 157 48.10 7.91 -16.97
CA SER A 157 47.83 6.47 -16.96
C SER A 157 48.50 5.76 -15.78
N ASN A 158 49.72 6.16 -15.41
CA ASN A 158 50.38 5.64 -14.21
C ASN A 158 49.63 6.04 -12.93
N TYR A 159 49.13 7.27 -12.83
CA TYR A 159 48.29 7.68 -11.70
C TYR A 159 47.02 6.83 -11.56
N MET A 160 46.37 6.51 -12.68
CA MET A 160 45.20 5.61 -12.69
C MET A 160 45.56 4.17 -12.26
N LEU A 161 46.77 3.68 -12.60
CA LEU A 161 47.27 2.37 -12.18
C LEU A 161 47.69 2.30 -10.70
N GLU A 162 47.90 3.44 -10.04
CA GLU A 162 48.15 3.54 -8.59
C GLU A 162 46.85 3.67 -7.77
N SER A 163 45.71 3.88 -8.44
CA SER A 163 44.38 3.97 -7.85
C SER A 163 43.79 2.58 -7.51
N GLU A 164 42.50 2.54 -7.15
CA GLU A 164 41.74 1.34 -6.76
C GLU A 164 41.75 0.21 -7.81
N ILE A 165 42.05 0.54 -9.07
CA ILE A 165 42.18 -0.40 -10.19
C ILE A 165 43.39 -1.35 -9.99
N ALA A 166 44.40 -0.94 -9.20
CA ALA A 166 45.63 -1.70 -8.95
C ALA A 166 45.38 -3.10 -8.35
N SER A 167 44.28 -3.25 -7.59
CA SER A 167 43.91 -4.50 -6.92
C SER A 167 43.42 -5.58 -7.89
N ILE A 168 43.00 -5.19 -9.10
CA ILE A 168 42.36 -6.10 -10.06
C ILE A 168 43.43 -6.96 -10.78
N PRO A 169 43.41 -8.31 -10.66
CA PRO A 169 44.43 -9.17 -11.26
C PRO A 169 44.50 -9.07 -12.79
N ALA A 170 43.37 -8.82 -13.46
CA ALA A 170 43.28 -8.66 -14.91
C ALA A 170 44.08 -7.45 -15.43
N VAL A 171 44.41 -6.48 -14.56
CA VAL A 171 45.13 -5.26 -14.93
C VAL A 171 46.65 -5.47 -14.90
N GLN A 172 47.14 -6.56 -14.30
CA GLN A 172 48.59 -6.79 -14.18
C GLN A 172 49.29 -6.93 -15.54
N THR A 173 48.64 -7.52 -16.53
CA THR A 173 49.17 -7.62 -17.90
C THR A 173 49.25 -6.26 -18.59
N LEU A 174 48.25 -5.40 -18.42
CA LEU A 174 48.28 -4.03 -18.91
C LEU A 174 49.35 -3.20 -18.18
N LYS A 175 49.51 -3.40 -16.87
CA LYS A 175 50.53 -2.71 -16.08
C LYS A 175 51.94 -3.03 -16.56
N THR A 176 52.23 -4.29 -16.87
CA THR A 176 53.54 -4.67 -17.42
C THR A 176 53.75 -4.10 -18.81
N ASP A 177 52.73 -4.12 -19.68
CA ASP A 177 52.81 -3.52 -21.03
C ASP A 177 53.04 -2.00 -20.98
N LEU A 178 52.27 -1.27 -20.17
CA LEU A 178 52.48 0.17 -19.97
C LEU A 178 53.86 0.47 -19.37
N ALA A 179 54.37 -0.37 -18.46
CA ALA A 179 55.73 -0.21 -17.94
C ALA A 179 56.80 -0.38 -19.03
N HIS A 180 56.63 -1.34 -19.94
CA HIS A 180 57.52 -1.49 -21.10
C HIS A 180 57.43 -0.29 -22.05
N LYS A 181 56.22 0.20 -22.34
CA LYS A 181 55.98 1.39 -23.16
C LYS A 181 56.56 2.66 -22.53
N ASN A 182 56.49 2.80 -21.21
CA ASN A 182 57.11 3.91 -20.48
C ASN A 182 58.63 3.89 -20.63
N LYS A 183 59.26 2.72 -20.46
CA LYS A 183 60.70 2.56 -20.69
C LYS A 183 61.07 2.90 -22.13
N PHE A 184 60.32 2.39 -23.10
CA PHE A 184 60.51 2.69 -24.52
C PHE A 184 60.40 4.20 -24.82
N LEU A 185 59.39 4.88 -24.26
CA LEU A 185 59.22 6.33 -24.41
C LEU A 185 60.44 7.10 -23.90
N ILE A 186 60.94 6.75 -22.71
CA ILE A 186 62.12 7.39 -22.11
C ILE A 186 63.37 7.16 -22.97
N ASP A 187 63.55 5.94 -23.48
CA ASP A 187 64.70 5.60 -24.32
C ASP A 187 64.66 6.33 -25.67
N GLU A 188 63.49 6.44 -26.31
CA GLU A 188 63.33 7.20 -27.56
C GLU A 188 63.52 8.71 -27.34
N LEU A 189 62.97 9.26 -26.25
CA LEU A 189 63.17 10.67 -25.91
C LEU A 189 64.65 10.98 -25.67
N ARG A 190 65.37 10.07 -25.00
CA ARG A 190 66.82 10.19 -24.80
C ARG A 190 67.59 10.17 -26.13
N LYS A 191 67.24 9.26 -27.04
CA LYS A 191 67.86 9.20 -28.39
C LYS A 191 67.61 10.49 -29.17
N GLU A 192 66.37 10.99 -29.18
CA GLU A 192 66.05 12.24 -29.90
C GLU A 192 66.72 13.45 -29.28
N LEU A 193 66.80 13.55 -27.95
CA LEU A 193 67.56 14.60 -27.28
C LEU A 193 69.04 14.55 -27.65
N ASN A 194 69.68 13.37 -27.58
CA ASN A 194 71.07 13.21 -28.00
C ASN A 194 71.29 13.61 -29.46
N ARG A 195 70.37 13.21 -30.34
CA ARG A 195 70.41 13.58 -31.75
C ARG A 195 70.31 15.09 -31.96
N LEU A 196 69.47 15.78 -31.19
CA LEU A 196 69.25 17.23 -31.31
C LEU A 196 70.36 18.06 -30.66
N LEU A 197 70.91 17.62 -29.53
CA LEU A 197 71.93 18.34 -28.76
C LEU A 197 73.35 18.08 -29.26
N TYR A 198 73.67 16.85 -29.64
CA TYR A 198 75.05 16.46 -29.96
C TYR A 198 75.21 16.11 -31.44
N ASP A 199 74.45 15.14 -31.96
CA ASP A 199 74.72 14.60 -33.29
C ASP A 199 74.45 15.63 -34.40
N LYS A 200 73.28 16.29 -34.36
CA LYS A 200 72.87 17.25 -35.40
C LYS A 200 73.77 18.50 -35.41
N PRO A 201 74.08 19.15 -34.27
CA PRO A 201 75.00 20.29 -34.26
C PRO A 201 76.43 19.90 -34.65
N PHE A 202 76.91 18.73 -34.23
CA PHE A 202 78.23 18.22 -34.61
C PHE A 202 78.36 18.02 -36.12
N ILE A 203 77.36 17.37 -36.74
CA ILE A 203 77.33 17.17 -38.20
C ILE A 203 77.28 18.51 -38.94
N LEU A 204 76.48 19.47 -38.46
CA LEU A 204 76.41 20.81 -39.07
C LEU A 204 77.73 21.58 -38.95
N ALA A 205 78.39 21.52 -37.79
CA ALA A 205 79.69 22.15 -37.58
C ALA A 205 80.77 21.56 -38.49
N LEU A 206 80.76 20.23 -38.65
CA LEU A 206 81.63 19.54 -39.61
C LEU A 206 81.34 19.95 -41.05
N ASP A 207 80.08 19.99 -41.48
CA ASP A 207 79.71 20.43 -42.84
C ASP A 207 80.16 21.89 -43.10
N MET A 208 80.04 22.77 -42.10
CA MET A 208 80.56 24.14 -42.19
C MET A 208 82.08 24.20 -42.31
N HIS A 209 82.83 23.35 -41.59
CA HIS A 209 84.29 23.28 -41.72
C HIS A 209 84.72 22.74 -43.08
N ILE A 210 84.05 21.71 -43.59
CA ILE A 210 84.34 21.12 -44.90
C ILE A 210 84.02 22.10 -46.03
N ARG A 211 82.96 22.91 -45.91
CA ARG A 211 82.59 23.93 -46.90
C ARG A 211 83.43 25.22 -46.84
N ASN A 212 84.12 25.52 -45.73
CA ASN A 212 85.00 26.70 -45.58
C ASN A 212 86.48 26.34 -45.38
N PRO A 213 87.17 25.72 -46.35
CA PRO A 213 88.60 25.40 -46.23
C PRO A 213 89.53 26.64 -46.32
N SER A 214 88.99 27.83 -46.62
CA SER A 214 89.77 29.01 -47.02
C SER A 214 90.35 29.86 -45.89
N ARG A 215 90.09 29.55 -44.61
CA ARG A 215 90.64 30.30 -43.46
C ARG A 215 91.93 29.72 -42.87
N ASP A 216 92.19 28.43 -43.02
CA ASP A 216 93.35 27.77 -42.38
C ASP A 216 94.68 27.94 -43.15
N LYS A 217 94.65 28.37 -44.42
CA LYS A 217 95.88 28.56 -45.21
C LYS A 217 96.57 29.92 -45.00
N SER A 218 95.90 30.90 -44.37
CA SER A 218 96.45 32.25 -44.18
C SER A 218 97.38 32.39 -42.97
N VAL A 219 97.44 31.41 -42.06
CA VAL A 219 98.21 31.51 -40.81
C VAL A 219 99.58 30.83 -40.90
N ARG A 220 99.87 30.07 -41.97
CA ARG A 220 101.16 29.35 -42.15
C ARG A 220 102.22 30.07 -42.97
N SER A 221 101.94 31.25 -43.54
CA SER A 221 102.86 31.97 -44.44
C SER A 221 103.62 33.14 -43.78
N HIS A 222 103.65 33.23 -42.45
CA HIS A 222 104.47 34.20 -41.71
C HIS A 222 105.38 33.53 -40.67
N SER A 223 106.33 32.73 -41.14
CA SER A 223 107.55 32.39 -40.39
C SER A 223 108.56 31.76 -41.35
N GLU A 224 109.11 32.59 -42.24
CA GLU A 224 110.46 32.44 -42.82
C GLU A 224 111.28 33.66 -42.39
#